data_AF-B2JLJ7-F1
#
_entry.id   AF-B2JLJ7-F1
#
_cell.length_a   1.000
_cell.length_b   1.000
_cell.length_c   1.000
_cell.angle_alpha   90.00
_cell.angle_beta   90.00
_cell.angle_gamma   90.00
#
_symmetry.space_group_name_H-M   'P 1'
#
loop_
_entity.id
_entity.type
_entity.pdbx_description
1 polymer ?
#
loop_
_entity_poly.entity_id
_entity_poly.type
_entity_poly.pdbx_seq_one_letter_code
_entity_poly.pdbx_strand_id
1 'polypeptide(L)'
;MLQELFPEVHRRYEGSRFAADLEGFAAWLRRSGYSRNTTCDHLFRAKQTLERMDDAEPGGEFATEHLYTAFTSSHFPALYRGTQRAFERFLSSRGRLIRAEPEAPFGALRGHYTLVSATGNDCTERSSRN
;
A
#
# COMPACT_ATOMS: atom_id res chain seq x y z
N MET A 1 -22.52 0.02 -0.46
CA MET A 1 -21.84 -0.40 0.80
C MET A 1 -21.44 0.80 1.67
N LEU A 2 -21.03 1.95 1.09
CA LEU A 2 -20.74 3.16 1.88
C LEU A 2 -21.96 3.71 2.67
N GLN A 3 -23.19 3.61 2.14
CA GLN A 3 -24.42 4.02 2.84
C GLN A 3 -24.63 3.28 4.17
N GLU A 4 -24.38 1.97 4.18
CA GLU A 4 -24.57 1.13 5.36
C GLU A 4 -23.45 1.33 6.39
N LEU A 5 -22.24 1.69 5.93
CA LEU A 5 -21.05 1.81 6.78
C LEU A 5 -20.83 3.22 7.33
N PHE A 6 -21.23 4.25 6.57
CA PHE A 6 -20.93 5.66 6.87
C PHE A 6 -22.10 6.60 6.51
N PRO A 7 -23.29 6.43 7.13
CA PRO A 7 -24.50 7.19 6.75
C PRO A 7 -24.31 8.72 6.81
N GLU A 8 -23.46 9.23 7.72
CA GLU A 8 -23.17 10.67 7.86
C GLU A 8 -22.21 11.23 6.80
N VAL A 9 -21.24 10.43 6.37
CA VAL A 9 -20.15 10.92 5.51
C VAL A 9 -20.37 10.54 4.05
N HIS A 10 -21.25 9.58 3.79
CA HIS A 10 -21.59 9.03 2.49
C HIS A 10 -21.92 10.10 1.43
N ARG A 11 -22.77 11.09 1.75
CA ARG A 11 -23.13 12.16 0.81
C ARG A 11 -21.92 12.94 0.28
N ARG A 12 -20.85 13.06 1.08
CA ARG A 12 -19.62 13.77 0.66
C ARG A 12 -18.73 12.92 -0.27
N TYR A 13 -18.94 11.61 -0.32
CA TYR A 13 -18.17 10.69 -1.15
C TYR A 13 -18.87 10.35 -2.48
N GLU A 14 -20.21 10.32 -2.51
CA GLU A 14 -20.97 10.06 -3.75
C GLU A 14 -20.70 11.07 -4.86
N GLY A 15 -20.51 12.35 -4.52
CA GLY A 15 -20.24 13.40 -5.50
C GLY A 15 -18.79 13.45 -6.00
N SER A 16 -17.88 12.63 -5.45
CA SER A 16 -16.49 12.62 -5.87
C SER A 16 -16.30 11.71 -7.08
N ARG A 17 -15.47 12.12 -8.05
CA ARG A 17 -15.11 11.27 -9.19
C ARG A 17 -14.48 9.93 -8.77
N PHE A 18 -13.90 9.87 -7.57
CA PHE A 18 -13.27 8.67 -6.99
C PHE A 18 -14.20 7.83 -6.10
N ALA A 19 -15.51 8.05 -6.11
CA ALA A 19 -16.46 7.37 -5.22
C ALA A 19 -16.27 5.84 -5.20
N ALA A 20 -16.16 5.22 -6.38
CA ALA A 20 -15.98 3.76 -6.51
C ALA A 20 -14.65 3.25 -5.94
N ASP A 21 -13.57 4.02 -6.09
CA ASP A 21 -12.25 3.68 -5.56
C ASP A 21 -12.22 3.83 -4.04
N LEU A 22 -12.85 4.87 -3.50
CA LEU A 22 -12.98 5.11 -2.08
C LEU A 22 -13.88 4.06 -1.41
N GLU A 23 -14.96 3.63 -2.06
CA GLU A 23 -15.79 2.52 -1.59
C GLU A 23 -15.01 1.20 -1.56
N GLY A 24 -14.28 0.91 -2.64
CA GLY A 24 -13.41 -0.25 -2.73
C GLY A 24 -12.35 -0.27 -1.63
N PHE A 25 -11.75 0.88 -1.35
CA PHE A 25 -10.73 1.03 -0.32
C PHE A 25 -11.32 0.85 1.08
N ALA A 26 -12.50 1.41 1.36
CA ALA A 26 -13.20 1.23 2.63
C ALA A 26 -13.49 -0.24 2.91
N ALA A 27 -14.01 -0.96 1.92
CA ALA A 27 -14.31 -2.39 2.02
C ALA A 27 -13.03 -3.22 2.25
N TRP A 28 -11.93 -2.85 1.60
CA TRP A 28 -10.64 -3.48 1.78
C TRP A 28 -10.08 -3.26 3.20
N LEU A 29 -10.07 -2.02 3.71
CA LEU A 29 -9.61 -1.69 5.06
C LEU A 29 -10.35 -2.51 6.13
N ARG A 30 -11.67 -2.62 6.01
CA ARG A 30 -12.49 -3.40 6.94
C ARG A 30 -12.13 -4.88 6.93
N ARG A 31 -11.94 -5.46 5.75
CA ARG A 31 -11.53 -6.86 5.59
C ARG A 31 -10.14 -7.11 6.15
N SER A 32 -9.26 -6.11 6.08
CA SER A 32 -7.93 -6.14 6.68
C SER A 32 -7.92 -5.91 8.20
N GLY A 33 -9.08 -5.71 8.83
CA GLY A 33 -9.22 -5.60 10.29
C GLY A 33 -9.10 -4.18 10.84
N TYR A 34 -9.11 -3.14 10.00
CA TYR A 34 -9.05 -1.77 10.49
C TYR A 34 -10.32 -1.37 11.24
N SER A 35 -10.15 -0.60 12.31
CA SER A 35 -11.26 -0.04 13.07
C SER A 35 -12.08 0.92 12.20
N ARG A 36 -13.34 1.17 12.60
CA ARG A 36 -14.21 2.12 11.90
C ARG A 36 -13.60 3.53 11.87
N ASN A 37 -13.08 4.01 13.01
CA ASN A 37 -12.48 5.34 13.10
C ASN A 37 -11.24 5.46 12.21
N THR A 38 -10.35 4.46 12.24
CA THR A 38 -9.16 4.44 11.38
C THR A 38 -9.53 4.39 9.90
N THR A 39 -10.61 3.68 9.55
CA THR A 39 -11.12 3.64 8.18
C THR A 39 -11.60 5.02 7.73
N CYS A 40 -12.35 5.75 8.56
CA CYS A 40 -12.78 7.12 8.27
C CYS A 40 -11.59 8.06 8.03
N ASP A 41 -10.58 8.00 8.88
CA ASP A 41 -9.39 8.85 8.75
C ASP A 41 -8.63 8.57 7.46
N HIS A 42 -8.46 7.30 7.10
CA HIS A 42 -7.83 6.92 5.85
C HIS A 42 -8.63 7.36 4.63
N LEU A 43 -9.96 7.21 4.65
CA LEU A 43 -10.82 7.65 3.55
C LEU A 43 -10.80 9.16 3.36
N PHE A 44 -10.86 9.93 4.44
CA PHE A 44 -10.81 11.38 4.37
C PHE A 44 -9.49 11.85 3.74
N ARG A 45 -8.36 11.31 4.21
CA ARG A 45 -7.03 11.66 3.70
C ARG A 45 -6.86 11.22 2.24
N ALA A 46 -7.30 10.01 1.89
CA ALA A 46 -7.23 9.50 0.52
C ALA A 46 -8.05 10.35 -0.45
N LYS A 47 -9.31 10.69 -0.11
CA LYS A 47 -10.14 11.60 -0.92
C LYS A 47 -9.44 12.93 -1.13
N GLN A 48 -8.96 13.55 -0.05
CA GLN A 48 -8.34 14.86 -0.12
C GLN A 48 -7.08 14.87 -0.99
N THR A 49 -6.32 13.77 -1.01
CA THR A 49 -5.16 13.63 -1.87
C THR A 49 -5.56 13.41 -3.33
N LEU A 50 -6.46 12.46 -3.60
CA LEU A 50 -6.90 12.14 -4.96
C LEU A 50 -7.59 13.32 -5.66
N GLU A 51 -8.37 14.11 -4.93
CA GLU A 51 -9.01 15.32 -5.46
C GLU A 51 -8.04 16.46 -5.79
N ARG A 52 -6.80 16.42 -5.26
CA ARG A 52 -5.75 17.38 -5.60
C ARG A 52 -4.85 16.91 -6.76
N MET A 53 -4.93 15.63 -7.11
CA MET A 53 -4.15 15.08 -8.21
C MET A 53 -4.92 15.32 -9.51
N ASP A 54 -4.49 16.27 -10.33
CA ASP A 54 -5.19 16.60 -11.57
C ASP A 54 -5.18 15.44 -12.58
N ASP A 55 -4.10 14.65 -12.58
CA ASP A 55 -3.86 13.52 -13.49
C ASP A 55 -4.38 12.17 -12.95
N ALA A 56 -4.96 12.15 -11.75
CA ALA A 56 -5.54 10.93 -11.19
C ALA A 56 -6.87 10.61 -11.87
N GLU A 57 -6.92 9.43 -12.50
CA GLU A 57 -8.13 8.90 -13.12
C GLU A 57 -8.83 7.88 -12.21
N PRO A 58 -10.16 7.97 -12.03
CA PRO A 58 -10.94 6.94 -11.34
C PRO A 58 -10.78 5.59 -12.03
N GLY A 59 -10.53 4.53 -11.27
CA GLY A 59 -10.27 3.21 -11.86
C GLY A 59 -8.89 3.07 -12.51
N GLY A 60 -8.11 4.14 -12.62
CA GLY A 60 -6.79 4.16 -13.24
C GLY A 60 -5.69 3.47 -12.43
N GLU A 61 -4.53 3.31 -13.06
CA GLU A 61 -3.31 2.83 -12.42
C GLU A 61 -2.55 3.99 -11.78
N PHE A 62 -1.86 3.71 -10.68
CA PHE A 62 -1.09 4.73 -9.97
C PHE A 62 0.36 4.30 -9.81
N ALA A 63 1.29 5.21 -10.12
CA ALA A 63 2.71 5.02 -9.85
C ALA A 63 3.02 5.28 -8.37
N THR A 64 3.88 4.45 -7.76
CA THR A 64 4.30 4.61 -6.36
C THR A 64 4.90 5.99 -6.09
N GLU A 65 5.75 6.50 -7.00
CA GLU A 65 6.39 7.82 -6.85
C GLU A 65 5.39 8.97 -6.90
N HIS A 66 4.36 8.81 -7.73
CA HIS A 66 3.27 9.79 -7.82
C HIS A 66 2.51 9.81 -6.49
N LEU A 67 2.10 8.65 -5.98
CA LEU A 67 1.42 8.56 -4.69
C LEU A 67 2.31 9.10 -3.55
N TYR A 68 3.60 8.80 -3.54
CA TYR A 68 4.52 9.34 -2.54
C TYR A 68 4.52 10.88 -2.55
N THR A 69 4.69 11.48 -3.72
CA THR A 69 4.67 12.95 -3.88
C THR A 69 3.34 13.53 -3.40
N ALA A 70 2.22 12.99 -3.90
CA ALA A 70 0.89 13.51 -3.59
C ALA A 70 0.52 13.41 -2.09
N PHE A 71 0.93 12.33 -1.41
CA PHE A 71 0.69 12.16 0.03
C PHE A 71 1.67 12.95 0.91
N THR A 72 2.88 13.28 0.41
CA THR A 72 3.87 14.08 1.15
C THR A 72 3.67 15.60 1.00
N SER A 73 2.98 16.07 -0.04
CA SER A 73 2.62 17.49 -0.20
C SER A 73 1.62 18.04 0.84
N SER A 74 1.16 17.20 1.78
CA SER A 74 0.28 17.61 2.88
C SER A 74 1.04 18.34 3.99
N HIS A 75 0.38 19.30 4.66
CA HIS A 75 0.91 19.97 5.85
C HIS A 75 1.28 19.00 7.00
N PHE A 76 0.75 17.77 7.01
CA PHE A 76 1.02 16.76 8.03
C PHE A 76 1.48 15.43 7.42
N PRO A 77 2.68 15.35 6.83
CA PRO A 77 3.12 14.20 6.03
C PRO A 77 3.17 12.90 6.84
N ALA A 78 3.50 12.98 8.14
CA ALA A 78 3.55 11.80 9.03
C ALA A 78 2.18 11.11 9.16
N LEU A 79 1.08 11.86 9.21
CA LEU A 79 -0.28 11.31 9.31
C LEU A 79 -0.76 10.71 7.97
N TYR A 80 -0.26 11.23 6.86
CA TYR A 80 -0.62 10.78 5.51
C TYR A 80 0.17 9.54 5.07
N ARG A 81 1.37 9.33 5.61
CA ARG A 81 2.19 8.15 5.30
C ARG A 81 1.49 6.82 5.57
N GLY A 82 0.74 6.73 6.68
CA GLY A 82 -0.04 5.53 7.01
C GLY A 82 -1.12 5.25 5.97
N THR A 83 -1.83 6.31 5.53
CA THR A 83 -2.84 6.21 4.48
C THR A 83 -2.21 5.85 3.13
N GLN A 84 -1.10 6.48 2.76
CA GLN A 84 -0.36 6.17 1.54
C GLN A 84 -0.05 4.67 1.46
N ARG A 85 0.56 4.11 2.52
CA ARG A 85 0.91 2.68 2.56
C ARG A 85 -0.31 1.77 2.48
N ALA A 86 -1.38 2.12 3.19
CA ALA A 86 -2.62 1.35 3.12
C ALA A 86 -3.23 1.39 1.71
N PHE A 87 -3.20 2.56 1.05
CA PHE A 87 -3.74 2.75 -0.28
C PHE A 87 -2.89 2.05 -1.36
N GLU A 88 -1.56 2.11 -1.28
CA GLU A 88 -0.65 1.31 -2.12
C GLU A 88 -0.94 -0.19 -2.02
N ARG A 89 -1.14 -0.71 -0.80
CA ARG A 89 -1.47 -2.13 -0.58
C ARG A 89 -2.83 -2.50 -1.19
N PHE A 90 -3.81 -1.60 -1.06
CA PHE A 90 -5.10 -1.76 -1.71
C PHE A 90 -4.97 -1.80 -3.24
N LEU A 91 -4.28 -0.84 -3.85
CA LEU A 91 -4.05 -0.80 -5.30
C LEU A 91 -3.27 -2.02 -5.78
N SER A 92 -2.24 -2.43 -5.03
CA SER A 92 -1.48 -3.65 -5.31
C SER A 92 -2.36 -4.90 -5.27
N SER A 93 -3.32 -4.99 -4.35
CA SER A 93 -4.26 -6.12 -4.28
C SER A 93 -5.24 -6.15 -5.45
N ARG A 94 -5.40 -5.04 -6.18
CA ARG A 94 -6.22 -4.90 -7.38
C ARG A 94 -5.40 -4.90 -8.68
N GLY A 95 -4.08 -5.08 -8.61
CA GLY A 95 -3.20 -5.02 -9.77
C GLY A 95 -3.06 -3.62 -10.40
N ARG A 96 -3.41 -2.56 -9.68
CA ARG A 96 -3.45 -1.16 -10.17
C ARG A 96 -2.29 -0.30 -9.66
N LEU A 97 -1.29 -0.92 -9.01
CA LEU A 97 -0.11 -0.23 -8.51
C LEU A 97 1.06 -0.46 -9.48
N ILE A 98 1.51 0.60 -10.14
CA ILE A 98 2.74 0.60 -10.94
C ILE A 98 3.89 0.89 -9.99
N ARG A 99 4.72 -0.11 -9.73
CA ARG A 99 5.97 0.10 -9.01
C ARG A 99 7.01 0.56 -10.00
N ALA A 100 7.65 1.69 -9.74
CA ALA A 100 8.94 1.96 -10.35
C ALA A 100 9.84 0.77 -10.00
N GLU A 101 10.50 0.18 -11.00
CA GLU A 101 11.58 -0.75 -10.72
C GLU A 101 12.57 -0.01 -9.80
N PRO A 102 12.87 -0.54 -8.61
CA PRO A 102 13.92 0.06 -7.82
C PRO A 102 15.19 -0.07 -8.67
N GLU A 103 15.75 1.04 -9.15
CA GLU A 103 17.16 1.10 -9.51
C GLU A 103 17.91 0.70 -8.25
N ALA A 104 18.20 -0.59 -8.09
CA ALA A 104 18.55 -1.17 -6.81
C ALA A 104 19.87 -0.57 -6.34
N PRO A 105 19.90 0.36 -5.35
CA PRO A 105 21.15 0.95 -4.89
C PRO A 105 21.99 -0.11 -4.15
N PHE A 106 21.34 -1.20 -3.75
CA PHE A 106 21.91 -2.31 -2.97
C PHE A 106 21.77 -3.66 -3.67
N GLY A 107 21.48 -3.70 -4.98
CA GLY A 107 21.45 -4.95 -5.75
C GLY A 107 22.77 -5.74 -5.59
N ALA A 108 23.90 -5.02 -5.52
CA ALA A 108 25.22 -5.58 -5.27
C ALA A 108 25.37 -6.22 -3.88
N LEU A 109 24.76 -5.65 -2.83
CA LEU A 109 24.88 -6.17 -1.46
C LEU A 109 24.13 -7.48 -1.25
N ARG A 110 23.10 -7.77 -2.07
CA ARG A 110 22.30 -8.99 -1.95
C ARG A 110 23.08 -10.25 -2.32
N GLY A 111 24.07 -10.14 -3.21
CA GLY A 111 24.96 -11.26 -3.57
C GLY A 111 25.91 -11.69 -2.45
N HIS A 112 26.23 -10.79 -1.52
CA HIS A 112 27.15 -11.08 -0.41
C HIS A 112 26.50 -11.89 0.71
N TYR A 113 25.19 -11.72 0.95
CA TYR A 113 24.48 -12.51 1.97
C TYR A 113 24.20 -13.94 1.53
N THR A 114 24.06 -14.20 0.23
CA THR A 114 23.80 -15.55 -0.27
C THR A 114 25.03 -16.47 -0.23
N LEU A 115 26.24 -15.93 -0.12
CA LEU A 115 27.47 -16.75 -0.09
C LEU A 115 27.83 -17.26 1.31
N VAL A 116 27.36 -16.59 2.38
CA VAL A 116 27.76 -16.90 3.76
C VAL A 116 26.95 -18.07 4.37
N SER A 117 25.82 -18.44 3.76
CA SER A 117 24.99 -19.56 4.24
C SER A 117 25.37 -20.93 3.65
N ALA A 118 26.40 -21.02 2.78
CA ALA A 118 26.81 -22.26 2.12
C ALA A 118 28.06 -22.93 2.73
N THR A 119 28.59 -22.44 3.85
CA THR A 119 29.70 -23.09 4.57
C THR A 119 29.25 -23.46 5.97
N GLY A 120 28.57 -24.60 6.09
CA GLY A 120 28.16 -25.14 7.38
C GLY A 120 27.48 -26.49 7.26
N ASN A 121 28.26 -27.55 7.02
CA ASN A 121 28.17 -28.89 7.64
C ASN A 121 28.70 -29.99 6.70
N ASP A 122 30.01 -30.20 6.71
CA ASP A 122 30.58 -31.52 6.45
C ASP A 122 30.91 -32.14 7.80
N CYS A 123 29.93 -32.82 8.37
CA CYS A 123 30.05 -33.65 9.57
C CYS A 123 29.04 -34.80 9.40
N THR A 124 29.42 -35.83 8.63
CA THR A 124 28.67 -37.09 8.61
C THR A 124 29.62 -38.25 8.92
N GLU A 125 29.59 -38.62 10.20
CA GLU A 125 29.62 -39.98 10.73
C GLU A 125 30.64 -41.00 10.20
N ARG A 126 31.66 -41.16 11.04
CA ARG A 126 32.31 -42.44 11.34
C ARG A 126 31.30 -43.41 11.99
N SER A 127 30.93 -44.51 11.32
CA SER A 127 30.63 -45.79 12.01
C SER A 127 30.61 -47.01 11.07
N SER A 128 31.65 -47.83 11.20
CA SER A 128 31.69 -49.31 11.30
C SER A 128 30.86 -50.21 10.37
N ARG A 129 31.59 -51.05 9.61
CA ARG A 129 31.34 -52.46 9.20
C ARG A 129 32.56 -52.86 8.34
N ASN A 130 33.28 -53.97 8.50
CA ASN A 130 33.27 -55.15 9.35
C ASN A 130 34.72 -55.71 9.30
#